data_AF-G5NMD1-F1
#
_entry.id   AF-G5NMD1-F1
#
_cell.length_a   1.000
_cell.length_b   1.000
_cell.length_c   1.000
_cell.angle_alpha   90.00
_cell.angle_beta   90.00
_cell.angle_gamma   90.00
#
_symmetry.space_group_name_H-M   'P 1'
#
loop_
_entity.id
_entity.type
_entity.pdbx_description
1 polymer ?
#
loop_
_entity_poly.entity_id
_entity_poly.type
_entity_poly.pdbx_seq_one_letter_code
_entity_poly.pdbx_strand_id
1 'polypeptide(L)'
;MLNVMLTVKQGKSRLTAQGQIEAGSRHQKLYSLAALFSQQCTPNGYGVYQLDDGRQVFLATVKGMPSPMADVTGTPEQIIRAQELFLSFNPAPEDGWTIPSTPARPLSWETLVGQVTLAQLRFSRVAGVSNPVQKYGAGVLSLAALLGGVVWWNRLPEPPVVPVVPALPANRHRCRTSGVTGTGAGRV
;
A
#
# COMPACT_ATOMS: atom_id res chain seq x y z
N MET A 1 7.29 -11.03 1.95
CA MET A 1 5.95 -11.02 2.58
C MET A 1 5.56 -9.59 2.92
N LEU A 2 4.29 -9.21 2.72
CA LEU A 2 3.73 -7.89 2.99
C LEU A 2 2.61 -8.05 4.02
N ASN A 3 2.60 -7.20 5.04
CA ASN A 3 1.53 -7.19 6.03
C ASN A 3 0.31 -6.45 5.45
N VAL A 4 -0.86 -7.03 5.65
CA VAL A 4 -2.15 -6.48 5.23
C VAL A 4 -3.10 -6.38 6.40
N MET A 5 -3.99 -5.39 6.36
CA MET A 5 -4.96 -5.14 7.42
C MET A 5 -6.31 -4.76 6.83
N LEU A 6 -7.36 -5.26 7.47
CA LEU A 6 -8.73 -4.86 7.22
C LEU A 6 -9.36 -4.42 8.54
N THR A 7 -10.11 -3.31 8.51
CA THR A 7 -10.89 -2.87 9.66
C THR A 7 -12.35 -2.77 9.26
N VAL A 8 -13.16 -3.64 9.84
CA VAL A 8 -14.62 -3.67 9.71
C VAL A 8 -15.19 -2.86 10.87
N LYS A 9 -16.11 -1.93 10.57
CA LYS A 9 -16.82 -1.13 11.57
C LYS A 9 -18.32 -1.30 11.40
N GLN A 10 -19.01 -1.51 12.50
CA GLN A 10 -20.47 -1.56 12.54
C GLN A 10 -20.97 -0.90 13.84
N GLY A 11 -21.61 0.27 13.71
CA GLY A 11 -22.00 1.07 14.86
C GLY A 11 -20.80 1.41 15.76
N LYS A 12 -20.86 1.00 17.03
CA LYS A 12 -19.77 1.16 18.02
C LYS A 12 -18.73 0.02 17.98
N SER A 13 -19.01 -1.05 17.24
CA SER A 13 -18.16 -2.23 17.16
C SER A 13 -17.10 -2.07 16.05
N ARG A 14 -15.89 -2.54 16.33
CA ARG A 14 -14.77 -2.54 15.38
C ARG A 14 -14.02 -3.86 15.47
N LEU A 15 -13.79 -4.48 14.31
CA LEU A 15 -12.98 -5.68 14.16
C LEU A 15 -11.81 -5.38 13.22
N THR A 16 -10.61 -5.75 13.63
CA THR A 16 -9.40 -5.61 12.81
C THR A 16 -8.86 -7.00 12.50
N ALA A 17 -8.76 -7.32 11.21
CA ALA A 17 -8.09 -8.52 10.73
C ALA A 17 -6.71 -8.15 10.18
N GLN A 18 -5.72 -9.01 10.43
CA GLN A 18 -4.35 -8.86 9.94
C GLN A 18 -3.95 -10.13 9.17
N GLY A 19 -3.17 -9.97 8.11
CA GLY A 19 -2.69 -11.09 7.31
C GLY A 19 -1.34 -10.79 6.67
N GLN A 20 -0.76 -11.80 6.03
CA GLN A 20 0.46 -11.68 5.25
C GLN A 20 0.23 -12.17 3.83
N ILE A 21 0.76 -11.43 2.86
CA ILE A 21 0.70 -11.78 1.44
C ILE A 21 2.09 -11.85 0.83
N GLU A 22 2.22 -12.57 -0.27
CA GLU A 22 3.46 -12.59 -1.03
C GLU A 22 3.75 -11.23 -1.67
N ALA A 23 5.04 -10.91 -1.84
CA ALA A 23 5.46 -9.60 -2.33
C ALA A 23 5.00 -9.31 -3.77
N GLY A 24 4.77 -10.36 -4.58
CA GLY A 24 4.27 -10.26 -5.95
C GLY A 24 2.87 -9.65 -6.05
N SER A 25 2.06 -9.75 -5.00
CA SER A 25 0.67 -9.26 -4.99
C SER A 25 0.54 -7.81 -4.53
N ARG A 26 1.66 -7.07 -4.36
CA ARG A 26 1.69 -5.69 -3.84
C ARG A 26 0.81 -4.71 -4.61
N HIS A 27 0.67 -4.90 -5.91
CA HIS A 27 -0.06 -3.99 -6.81
C HIS A 27 -1.50 -4.44 -7.06
N GLN A 28 -1.89 -5.62 -6.57
CA GLN A 28 -3.24 -6.12 -6.73
C GLN A 28 -4.15 -5.60 -5.62
N LYS A 29 -5.40 -5.28 -5.99
CA LYS A 29 -6.42 -4.90 -5.02
C LYS A 29 -6.93 -6.19 -4.37
N LEU A 30 -6.73 -6.32 -3.07
CA LEU A 30 -7.20 -7.45 -2.29
C LEU A 30 -8.48 -7.11 -1.55
N TYR A 31 -9.37 -8.09 -1.45
CA TYR A 31 -10.68 -7.96 -0.81
C TYR A 31 -10.89 -9.16 0.11
N SER A 32 -11.49 -8.93 1.29
CA SER A 32 -11.81 -10.00 2.24
C SER A 32 -13.19 -10.58 1.94
N LEU A 33 -13.24 -11.91 1.74
CA LEU A 33 -14.49 -12.63 1.56
C LEU A 33 -15.35 -12.62 2.83
N ALA A 34 -14.74 -12.75 4.02
CA ALA A 34 -15.48 -12.69 5.28
C ALA A 34 -16.18 -11.34 5.52
N ALA A 35 -15.51 -10.23 5.21
CA ALA A 35 -16.12 -8.90 5.31
C ALA A 35 -17.21 -8.65 4.27
N LEU A 36 -17.10 -9.27 3.10
CA LEU A 36 -18.10 -9.19 2.06
C LEU A 36 -19.33 -10.02 2.42
N PHE A 37 -19.12 -11.24 2.92
CA PHE A 37 -20.17 -12.11 3.45
C PHE A 37 -20.96 -11.42 4.57
N SER A 38 -20.31 -10.67 5.47
CA SER A 38 -21.01 -9.98 6.56
C SER A 38 -21.92 -8.84 6.11
N GLN A 39 -21.68 -8.27 4.92
CA GLN A 39 -22.59 -7.29 4.32
C GLN A 39 -23.80 -7.94 3.65
N GLN A 40 -23.68 -9.20 3.21
CA GLN A 40 -24.74 -9.92 2.51
C GLN A 40 -25.61 -10.75 3.47
N CYS A 41 -25.01 -11.34 4.50
CA CYS A 41 -25.65 -12.23 5.47
C CYS A 41 -25.65 -11.61 6.87
N THR A 42 -26.43 -10.54 7.03
CA THR A 42 -26.59 -9.79 8.29
C THR A 42 -27.99 -10.03 8.88
N PRO A 43 -28.16 -10.03 10.22
CA PRO A 43 -27.13 -9.86 11.25
C PRO A 43 -26.39 -11.14 11.61
N ASN A 44 -27.00 -12.32 11.38
CA ASN A 44 -26.40 -13.59 11.76
C ASN A 44 -26.55 -14.60 10.62
N GLY A 45 -25.44 -15.18 10.20
CA GLY A 45 -25.46 -16.18 9.13
C GLY A 45 -24.14 -16.89 8.98
N TYR A 46 -24.16 -18.04 8.33
CA TYR A 46 -22.97 -18.77 7.98
C TYR A 46 -23.17 -19.49 6.64
N GLY A 47 -22.08 -19.78 5.94
CA GLY A 47 -22.11 -20.46 4.66
C GLY A 47 -20.77 -21.08 4.31
N VAL A 48 -20.81 -22.05 3.40
CA VAL A 48 -19.64 -22.70 2.82
C VAL A 48 -19.57 -22.42 1.32
N TYR A 49 -18.40 -22.00 0.88
CA TYR A 49 -18.16 -21.66 -0.52
C TYR A 49 -16.99 -22.46 -1.09
N GLN A 50 -17.14 -22.95 -2.30
CA GLN A 50 -16.12 -23.66 -3.05
C GLN A 50 -15.15 -22.64 -3.67
N LEU A 51 -13.85 -22.90 -3.55
CA LEU A 51 -12.76 -22.14 -4.17
C LEU A 51 -12.27 -22.85 -5.45
N ASP A 52 -11.59 -22.09 -6.31
CA ASP A 52 -11.09 -22.56 -7.62
C ASP A 52 -10.08 -23.71 -7.52
N ASP A 53 -9.37 -23.80 -6.40
CA ASP A 53 -8.36 -24.83 -6.14
C ASP A 53 -8.94 -26.13 -5.54
N GLY A 54 -10.27 -26.26 -5.53
CA GLY A 54 -10.96 -27.44 -5.00
C GLY A 54 -11.14 -27.42 -3.47
N ARG A 55 -10.58 -26.43 -2.77
CA ARG A 55 -10.84 -26.24 -1.33
C ARG A 55 -12.17 -25.55 -1.10
N GLN A 56 -12.63 -25.62 0.14
CA GLN A 56 -13.81 -24.89 0.61
C GLN A 56 -13.40 -23.84 1.63
N VAL A 57 -14.17 -22.75 1.71
CA VAL A 57 -14.07 -21.73 2.74
C VAL A 57 -15.35 -21.66 3.55
N PHE A 58 -15.22 -21.64 4.87
CA PHE A 58 -16.30 -21.42 5.81
C PHE A 58 -16.34 -19.96 6.23
N LEU A 59 -17.48 -19.29 6.03
CA LEU A 59 -17.69 -17.89 6.36
C LEU A 59 -18.87 -17.77 7.32
N ALA A 60 -18.77 -16.87 8.29
CA ALA A 60 -19.84 -16.61 9.25
C ALA A 60 -19.82 -15.17 9.73
N THR A 61 -21.01 -14.72 10.11
CA THR A 61 -21.30 -13.38 10.61
C THR A 61 -22.12 -13.51 11.88
N VAL A 62 -21.72 -12.78 12.92
CA VAL A 62 -22.43 -12.69 14.19
C VAL A 62 -22.62 -11.23 14.53
N LYS A 63 -23.87 -10.82 14.77
CA LYS A 63 -24.25 -9.42 15.04
C LYS A 63 -23.76 -8.44 13.96
N GLY A 64 -23.71 -8.90 12.70
CA GLY A 64 -23.25 -8.20 11.50
C GLY A 64 -21.74 -8.07 11.33
N MET A 65 -20.97 -8.63 12.26
CA MET A 65 -19.51 -8.66 12.20
C MET A 65 -19.01 -10.02 11.70
N PRO A 66 -17.95 -10.06 10.86
CA PRO A 66 -17.31 -11.32 10.50
C PRO A 66 -16.81 -12.05 11.75
N SER A 67 -17.05 -13.36 11.83
CA SER A 67 -16.55 -14.20 12.92
C SER A 67 -15.10 -14.59 12.67
N PRO A 68 -14.15 -14.39 13.62
CA PRO A 68 -12.78 -14.90 13.51
C PRO A 68 -12.67 -16.43 13.57
N MET A 69 -13.71 -17.11 14.07
CA MET A 69 -13.80 -18.57 14.03
C MET A 69 -14.25 -19.09 12.65
N ALA A 70 -14.78 -18.17 11.83
CA ALA A 70 -14.97 -18.37 10.40
C ALA A 70 -13.85 -17.64 9.64
N ASP A 71 -13.87 -17.70 8.31
CA ASP A 71 -12.71 -17.40 7.44
C ASP A 71 -11.65 -18.53 7.44
N VAL A 72 -12.12 -19.78 7.55
CA VAL A 72 -11.29 -20.99 7.49
C VAL A 72 -11.36 -21.59 6.09
N THR A 73 -10.21 -21.87 5.48
CA THR A 73 -10.11 -22.57 4.19
C THR A 73 -9.53 -23.96 4.39
N GLY A 74 -10.10 -24.99 3.77
CA GLY A 74 -9.63 -26.36 3.94
C GLY A 74 -10.34 -27.39 3.06
N THR A 75 -10.12 -28.67 3.38
CA THR A 75 -10.86 -29.80 2.81
C THR A 75 -12.31 -29.81 3.35
N PRO A 76 -13.25 -30.50 2.68
CA PRO A 76 -14.63 -30.61 3.17
C PRO A 76 -14.73 -31.10 4.63
N GLU A 77 -13.89 -32.04 5.05
CA GLU A 77 -13.86 -32.57 6.42
C GLU A 77 -13.38 -31.53 7.42
N GLN A 78 -12.39 -30.70 7.04
CA GLN A 78 -11.92 -29.60 7.87
C GLN A 78 -12.99 -28.53 8.02
N ILE A 79 -13.75 -28.26 6.96
CA ILE A 79 -14.84 -27.28 6.96
C ILE A 79 -16.01 -27.75 7.83
N ILE A 80 -16.39 -29.04 7.78
CA ILE A 80 -17.40 -29.60 8.67
C ILE A 80 -17.01 -29.38 10.14
N ARG A 81 -15.76 -29.71 10.51
CA ARG A 81 -15.27 -29.48 11.88
C ARG A 81 -15.25 -28.01 12.26
N ALA A 82 -14.83 -27.13 11.36
CA ALA A 82 -14.82 -25.69 11.61
C ALA A 82 -16.23 -25.14 11.85
N GLN A 83 -17.22 -25.61 11.08
CA GLN A 83 -18.62 -25.26 11.26
C GLN A 83 -19.16 -25.78 12.60
N GLU A 84 -18.93 -27.05 12.94
CA GLU A 84 -19.35 -27.63 14.22
C GLU A 84 -18.76 -26.86 15.40
N LEU A 85 -17.47 -26.53 15.33
CA LEU A 85 -16.79 -25.72 16.33
C LEU A 85 -17.44 -24.35 16.44
N PHE A 86 -17.69 -23.66 15.33
CA PHE A 86 -18.38 -22.37 15.34
C PHE A 86 -19.75 -22.45 16.02
N LEU A 87 -20.57 -23.45 15.67
CA LEU A 87 -21.91 -23.62 16.23
C LEU A 87 -21.89 -24.00 17.72
N SER A 88 -20.85 -24.71 18.19
CA SER A 88 -20.71 -25.03 19.62
C SER A 88 -20.45 -23.80 20.50
N PHE A 89 -19.80 -22.77 19.96
CA PHE A 89 -19.50 -21.52 20.68
C PHE A 89 -20.55 -20.44 20.47
N ASN A 90 -21.35 -20.54 19.41
CA ASN A 90 -22.33 -19.53 19.02
C ASN A 90 -23.73 -20.16 19.06
N PRO A 91 -24.49 -20.01 20.17
CA PRO A 91 -25.86 -20.50 20.22
C PRO A 91 -26.71 -19.84 19.14
N ALA A 92 -27.77 -20.54 18.73
CA ALA A 92 -28.68 -20.01 17.72
C ALA A 92 -29.25 -18.65 18.17
N PRO A 93 -29.16 -17.60 17.34
CA PRO A 93 -29.77 -16.30 17.65
C PRO A 93 -31.30 -16.43 17.63
N GLU A 94 -32.01 -15.46 18.22
CA GLU A 94 -33.47 -15.47 18.33
C GLU A 94 -34.18 -15.64 16.98
N ASP A 95 -33.70 -14.95 15.94
CA ASP A 95 -34.23 -15.02 14.57
C ASP A 95 -33.69 -16.21 13.75
N GLY A 96 -32.83 -17.05 14.35
CA GLY A 96 -32.14 -18.15 13.67
C GLY A 96 -31.00 -17.71 12.74
N TRP A 97 -30.35 -18.70 12.15
CA TRP A 97 -29.22 -18.48 11.24
C TRP A 97 -29.68 -18.30 9.79
N THR A 98 -29.13 -17.30 9.09
CA THR A 98 -29.18 -17.27 7.62
C THR A 98 -28.14 -18.24 7.07
N ILE A 99 -28.59 -19.26 6.31
CA ILE A 99 -27.72 -20.34 5.81
C ILE A 99 -27.84 -20.44 4.28
N PRO A 100 -27.06 -19.66 3.51
CA PRO A 100 -27.11 -19.70 2.05
C PRO A 100 -26.56 -21.02 1.47
N SER A 101 -25.66 -21.68 2.19
CA SER A 101 -24.97 -22.89 1.73
C SER A 101 -24.45 -23.72 2.89
N THR A 102 -24.18 -25.01 2.63
CA THR A 102 -23.70 -25.98 3.63
C THR A 102 -22.49 -26.75 3.10
N PRO A 103 -21.70 -27.44 3.94
CA PRO A 103 -20.56 -28.24 3.48
C PRO A 103 -20.95 -29.32 2.47
N ALA A 104 -22.16 -29.88 2.60
CA ALA A 104 -22.69 -30.89 1.69
C ALA A 104 -23.14 -30.30 0.33
N ARG A 105 -23.46 -29.00 0.29
CA ARG A 105 -23.90 -28.28 -0.91
C ARG A 105 -23.25 -26.89 -0.92
N PRO A 106 -21.93 -26.81 -1.14
CA PRO A 106 -21.23 -25.54 -1.18
C PRO A 106 -21.65 -24.75 -2.42
N LEU A 107 -21.73 -23.42 -2.31
CA LEU A 107 -21.91 -22.52 -3.45
C LEU A 107 -20.55 -22.10 -4.01
N SER A 108 -20.46 -21.69 -5.28
CA SER A 108 -19.22 -21.10 -5.80
C SER A 108 -18.91 -19.77 -5.10
N TRP A 109 -17.65 -19.49 -4.78
CA TRP A 109 -17.26 -18.17 -4.26
C TRP A 109 -17.63 -17.02 -5.22
N GLU A 110 -17.77 -17.31 -6.51
CA GLU A 110 -18.24 -16.35 -7.52
C GLU A 110 -19.64 -15.83 -7.20
N THR A 111 -20.51 -16.61 -6.54
CA THR A 111 -21.85 -16.15 -6.17
C THR A 111 -21.79 -15.03 -5.13
N LEU A 112 -20.74 -15.01 -4.28
CA LEU A 112 -20.51 -13.91 -3.36
C LEU A 112 -20.09 -12.66 -4.10
N VAL A 113 -19.20 -12.79 -5.09
CA VAL A 113 -18.61 -11.63 -5.78
C VAL A 113 -19.42 -11.11 -6.98
N GLY A 114 -20.30 -11.94 -7.54
CA GLY A 114 -21.02 -11.63 -8.78
C GLY A 114 -22.07 -10.52 -8.66
N GLN A 115 -22.60 -10.28 -7.46
CA GLN A 115 -23.66 -9.28 -7.22
C GLN A 115 -23.21 -8.13 -6.30
N VAL A 116 -21.91 -7.86 -6.21
CA VAL A 116 -21.38 -6.91 -5.23
C VAL A 116 -21.42 -5.49 -5.75
N THR A 117 -21.97 -4.59 -4.94
CA THR A 117 -21.92 -3.15 -5.21
C THR A 117 -20.52 -2.59 -4.97
N LEU A 118 -20.18 -1.48 -5.64
CA LEU A 118 -18.91 -0.77 -5.39
C LEU A 118 -18.73 -0.37 -3.91
N ALA A 119 -19.82 -0.09 -3.19
CA ALA A 119 -19.76 0.23 -1.76
C ALA A 119 -19.31 -0.98 -0.93
N GLN A 120 -19.88 -2.17 -1.19
CA GLN A 120 -19.49 -3.42 -0.53
C GLN A 120 -18.05 -3.82 -0.88
N LEU A 121 -17.60 -3.64 -2.13
CA LEU A 121 -16.20 -3.85 -2.50
C LEU A 121 -15.25 -2.89 -1.78
N ARG A 122 -15.63 -1.60 -1.65
CA ARG A 122 -14.82 -0.63 -0.90
C ARG A 122 -14.74 -1.01 0.58
N PHE A 123 -15.83 -1.52 1.16
CA PHE A 123 -15.88 -1.98 2.54
C PHE A 123 -14.98 -3.19 2.79
N SER A 124 -14.97 -4.17 1.88
CA SER A 124 -14.16 -5.39 2.00
C SER A 124 -12.69 -5.20 1.60
N ARG A 125 -12.29 -4.00 1.14
CA ARG A 125 -10.95 -3.76 0.62
C ARG A 125 -9.90 -3.86 1.72
N VAL A 126 -8.94 -4.74 1.50
CA VAL A 126 -7.79 -4.92 2.38
C VAL A 126 -6.74 -3.85 2.03
N ALA A 127 -6.30 -3.11 3.05
CA ALA A 127 -5.24 -2.13 2.90
C ALA A 127 -3.88 -2.77 3.22
N GLY A 128 -2.90 -2.52 2.35
CA GLY A 128 -1.51 -2.83 2.70
C GLY A 128 -1.10 -1.99 3.92
N VAL A 129 -0.52 -2.63 4.93
CA VAL A 129 0.08 -1.92 6.06
C VAL A 129 1.38 -1.30 5.56
N SER A 130 1.29 -0.12 4.96
CA SER A 130 2.49 0.67 4.67
C SER A 130 3.08 1.11 6.00
N ASN A 131 4.24 0.58 6.36
CA ASN A 131 4.94 0.98 7.58
C ASN A 131 5.14 2.52 7.56
N PRO A 132 4.49 3.29 8.45
CA PRO A 132 4.63 4.75 8.46
C PRO A 132 6.06 5.19 8.78
N VAL A 133 6.85 4.35 9.45
CA VAL A 133 8.26 4.63 9.79
C VAL A 133 9.11 4.84 8.53
N GLN A 134 8.78 4.18 7.42
CA GLN A 134 9.52 4.35 6.16
C GLN A 134 9.26 5.72 5.50
N LYS A 135 8.12 6.36 5.80
CA LYS A 135 7.81 7.72 5.30
C LYS A 135 8.54 8.81 6.08
N TYR A 136 8.81 8.58 7.37
CA TYR A 136 9.51 9.55 8.21
C TYR A 136 11.04 9.35 8.23
N GLY A 137 11.54 8.15 7.92
CA GLY A 137 12.98 7.87 7.88
C GLY A 137 13.77 8.70 6.85
N ALA A 138 13.17 8.96 5.67
CA ALA A 138 13.82 9.79 4.65
C ALA A 138 13.91 11.29 5.04
N GLY A 139 12.89 11.79 5.76
CA GLY A 139 12.88 13.19 6.22
C GLY A 139 13.90 13.45 7.33
N VAL A 140 14.05 12.52 8.27
CA VAL A 140 14.99 12.65 9.40
C VAL A 140 16.45 12.58 8.93
N LEU A 141 16.77 11.70 7.96
CA LEU A 141 18.12 11.64 7.37
C LEU A 141 18.49 12.92 6.61
N SER A 142 17.52 13.54 5.93
CA SER A 142 17.75 14.79 5.19
C SER A 142 18.01 15.96 6.15
N LEU A 143 17.28 16.05 7.26
CA LEU A 143 17.49 17.09 8.27
C LEU A 143 18.82 16.89 9.02
N ALA A 144 19.19 15.66 9.35
CA ALA A 144 20.48 15.35 9.97
C ALA A 144 21.67 15.65 9.05
N ALA A 145 21.55 15.39 7.74
CA ALA A 145 22.57 15.72 6.76
C ALA A 145 22.76 17.24 6.60
N LEU A 146 21.66 18.02 6.60
CA LEU A 146 21.73 19.48 6.56
C LEU A 146 22.37 20.07 7.82
N LEU A 147 22.01 19.56 9.00
CA LEU A 147 22.63 20.01 10.26
C LEU A 147 24.11 19.60 10.36
N GLY A 148 24.46 18.39 9.92
CA GLY A 148 25.85 17.92 9.85
C GLY A 148 26.72 18.74 8.89
N GLY A 149 26.18 19.12 7.73
CA GLY A 149 26.87 19.96 6.74
C GLY A 149 27.19 21.37 7.26
N VAL A 150 26.28 21.99 8.01
CA VAL A 150 26.51 23.31 8.62
C VAL A 150 27.61 23.28 9.69
N VAL A 151 27.63 22.23 10.51
CA VAL A 151 28.69 22.08 11.54
C VAL A 151 30.06 21.84 10.89
N TRP A 152 30.12 21.09 9.79
CA TRP A 152 31.36 20.87 9.04
C TRP A 152 31.86 22.14 8.35
N TRP A 153 30.96 22.94 7.76
CA TRP A 153 31.30 24.20 7.11
C TRP A 153 31.91 25.22 8.07
N ASN A 154 31.37 25.32 9.29
CA ASN A 154 31.88 26.22 10.32
C ASN A 154 33.23 25.77 10.94
N ARG A 155 33.75 24.61 10.56
CA ARG A 155 35.08 24.13 10.97
C ARG A 155 36.14 24.19 9.87
N LEU A 156 35.82 24.75 8.70
CA LEU A 156 36.82 24.98 7.67
C LEU A 156 37.87 25.98 8.18
N PRO A 157 39.17 25.64 8.15
CA PRO A 157 40.22 26.57 8.52
C PRO A 157 40.19 27.81 7.61
N GLU A 158 40.32 29.00 8.20
CA GLU A 158 40.47 30.25 7.46
C GLU A 158 41.60 30.12 6.41
N PRO A 159 41.39 30.59 5.17
CA PRO A 159 42.41 30.49 4.15
C PRO A 159 43.64 31.31 4.57
N PRO A 160 44.86 30.79 4.38
CA PRO A 160 46.06 31.53 4.74
C PRO A 160 46.13 32.83 3.93
N VAL A 161 46.31 33.96 4.62
CA VAL A 161 46.49 35.28 3.99
C VAL A 161 47.75 35.22 3.12
N VAL A 162 47.57 35.21 1.81
CA VAL A 162 48.67 35.27 0.84
C VAL A 162 49.17 36.73 0.79
N PRO A 163 50.47 37.01 0.96
CA PRO A 163 50.98 38.36 0.80
C PRO A 163 50.81 38.83 -0.65
N VAL A 164 50.23 40.03 -0.81
CA VAL A 164 50.06 40.70 -2.11
C VAL A 164 51.44 40.96 -2.74
N VAL A 165 51.72 40.30 -3.86
CA VAL A 165 52.89 40.59 -4.71
C VAL A 165 52.54 41.79 -5.61
N PRO A 166 53.31 42.90 -5.60
CA PRO A 166 53.06 44.03 -6.48
C PRO A 166 53.23 43.63 -7.95
N ALA A 167 52.25 43.96 -8.79
CA ALA A 167 52.26 43.67 -10.22
C ALA A 167 53.38 44.45 -10.95
N LEU A 168 54.22 43.73 -11.70
CA LEU A 168 55.20 44.29 -12.64
C LEU A 168 54.46 44.94 -13.83
N PRO A 169 54.80 46.18 -14.25
CA PRO A 169 54.05 46.91 -15.27
C PRO A 169 54.17 46.31 -16.67
N ALA A 170 53.03 46.36 -17.37
CA ALA A 170 52.73 45.76 -18.66
C ALA A 170 53.63 46.23 -19.83
N ASN A 171 54.17 45.26 -20.58
CA ASN A 171 54.80 45.50 -21.87
C ASN A 171 53.74 45.61 -22.97
N ARG A 172 53.62 46.79 -23.58
CA ARG A 172 52.68 47.11 -24.66
C ARG A 172 53.31 46.78 -26.02
N HIS A 173 52.91 45.68 -26.65
CA HIS A 173 53.11 45.50 -28.08
C HIS A 173 51.86 45.93 -28.87
N ARG A 174 52.07 46.97 -29.69
CA ARG A 174 51.10 47.69 -30.53
C ARG A 174 50.98 46.96 -31.88
N CYS A 175 49.81 46.43 -32.21
CA CYS A 175 49.50 46.01 -33.58
C CYS A 175 48.89 47.16 -34.38
N ARG A 176 49.44 47.37 -35.58
CA ARG A 176 49.17 48.41 -36.56
C ARG A 176 48.20 47.86 -37.61
N THR A 177 47.06 48.50 -37.84
CA THR A 177 46.18 48.23 -38.99
C THR A 177 46.37 49.32 -40.04
N SER A 178 46.60 48.91 -41.29
CA SER A 178 46.79 49.76 -42.46
C SER A 178 45.50 49.78 -43.28
N GLY A 179 44.96 50.98 -43.56
CA GLY A 179 43.85 51.19 -44.49
C GLY A 179 44.37 51.67 -45.84
N VAL A 180 43.82 51.11 -46.92
CA VAL A 180 44.06 51.44 -48.34
C VAL A 180 42.78 52.04 -48.91
N THR A 181 42.87 53.15 -49.67
CA THR A 181 41.85 53.57 -50.64
C THR A 181 42.42 54.46 -51.76
N GLY A 182 42.09 54.09 -53.01
CA GLY A 182 41.82 54.99 -54.15
C GLY A 182 43.01 55.42 -55.04
N THR A 183 42.92 55.69 -56.35
CA THR A 183 41.81 55.84 -57.32
C THR A 183 42.44 56.06 -58.72
N GLY A 184 41.71 55.76 -59.82
CA GLY A 184 41.87 56.40 -61.16
C GLY A 184 42.27 55.44 -62.30
N ALA A 185 41.39 55.05 -63.24
CA ALA A 185 40.79 55.78 -64.36
C ALA A 185 41.75 56.02 -65.56
N GLY A 186 41.37 55.55 -66.75
CA GLY A 186 41.98 55.95 -68.03
C GLY A 186 41.78 54.95 -69.17
N ARG A 187 40.92 55.31 -70.13
CA ARG A 187 40.68 54.64 -71.43
C ARG A 187 41.50 55.38 -72.49
N VAL A 188 42.24 54.67 -73.35
CA VAL A 188 42.19 54.72 -74.83
C VAL A 188 42.58 53.34 -75.32
#